data_AF-A0A536KBM1-F1
#
_entry.id   AF-A0A536KBM1-F1
#
_cell.length_a   1.000
_cell.length_b   1.000
_cell.length_c   1.000
_cell.angle_alpha   90.00
_cell.angle_beta   90.00
_cell.angle_gamma   90.00
#
_symmetry.space_group_name_H-M   'P 1'
#
loop_
_entity.id
_entity.type
_entity.pdbx_description
1 polymer ?
#
loop_
_entity_poly.entity_id
_entity_poly.type
_entity_poly.pdbx_seq_one_letter_code
_entity_poly.pdbx_strand_id
1 'polypeptide(L)'
;MKHFTMEVSETKGECHFHGTLATDRAGLLYDSRFREAIRSNRRPLSEREMRTVEAMTALRLTARLTRQLMDRWADKHGLSEGRLHALFQLAAAPNHRLPLGELADHLDVSPRNVTGLIDHLEEDGLVQRIDDPDDRRLTYAQLTPAGGKRIAGMRAQGLEWQLKIAAGLSTEELEALRHACLRLIGNMTGAPVAERRSA
;
A
#
# COMPACT_ATOMS: atom_id res chain seq x y z
N MET A 1 -2.19 22.63 15.77
CA MET A 1 -1.76 21.55 14.85
C MET A 1 -1.02 22.19 13.70
N LYS A 2 0.30 22.00 13.60
CA LYS A 2 1.07 22.49 12.45
C LYS A 2 0.66 21.67 11.23
N HIS A 3 0.22 22.33 10.15
CA HIS A 3 0.11 21.68 8.84
C HIS A 3 1.51 21.26 8.43
N PHE A 4 1.79 19.95 8.48
CA PHE A 4 3.06 19.40 8.05
C PHE A 4 2.91 19.03 6.58
N THR A 5 3.33 19.95 5.72
CA THR A 5 3.45 19.72 4.28
C THR A 5 4.85 19.15 4.05
N MET A 6 4.92 17.85 3.81
CA MET A 6 6.21 17.19 3.56
C MET A 6 6.62 17.48 2.10
N GLU A 7 7.79 18.09 1.90
CA GLU A 7 8.24 18.59 0.59
C GLU A 7 8.74 17.46 -0.32
N VAL A 8 8.68 17.63 -1.65
CA VAL A 8 9.26 16.69 -2.63
C VAL A 8 10.80 16.54 -2.46
N SER A 9 11.43 17.44 -1.71
CA SER A 9 12.84 17.31 -1.32
C SER A 9 13.06 16.22 -0.25
N GLU A 10 12.07 15.97 0.62
CA GLU A 10 12.14 14.95 1.68
C GLU A 10 11.95 13.52 1.13
N THR A 11 11.26 13.33 0.01
CA THR A 11 11.20 12.01 -0.68
C THR A 11 12.50 11.61 -1.34
N LYS A 12 13.25 12.58 -1.90
CA LYS A 12 14.46 12.34 -2.69
C LYS A 12 15.65 11.84 -1.85
N GLY A 13 15.62 12.04 -0.54
CA GLY A 13 16.68 11.61 0.39
C GLY A 13 16.39 10.32 1.16
N GLU A 14 15.13 9.91 1.25
CA GLU A 14 14.71 8.82 2.13
C GLU A 14 14.74 7.45 1.40
N CYS A 15 14.45 7.40 0.10
CA CYS A 15 14.42 6.16 -0.69
C CYS A 15 15.56 6.10 -1.71
N HIS A 16 16.30 4.98 -1.73
CA HIS A 16 17.42 4.79 -2.65
C HIS A 16 17.09 3.81 -3.78
N PHE A 17 17.28 4.28 -5.01
CA PHE A 17 17.30 3.46 -6.22
C PHE A 17 18.75 3.35 -6.70
N HIS A 18 19.30 2.14 -6.74
CA HIS A 18 20.69 1.89 -7.14
C HIS A 18 20.87 1.63 -8.65
N GLY A 19 19.80 1.72 -9.43
CA GLY A 19 19.84 1.60 -10.88
C GLY A 19 20.15 2.91 -11.59
N THR A 20 19.99 2.94 -12.91
CA THR A 20 20.19 4.16 -13.71
C THR A 20 19.08 4.28 -14.73
N LEU A 21 18.23 5.30 -14.56
CA LEU A 21 17.13 5.56 -15.48
C LEU A 21 17.66 6.10 -16.80
N ALA A 22 17.19 5.51 -17.90
CA ALA A 22 17.42 5.95 -19.27
C ALA A 22 16.13 5.81 -20.07
N THR A 23 16.04 6.47 -21.22
CA THR A 23 14.89 6.38 -22.14
C THR A 23 15.26 5.57 -23.37
N ASP A 24 14.40 4.66 -23.79
CA ASP A 24 14.58 3.96 -25.07
C ASP A 24 14.14 4.83 -26.26
N ARG A 25 14.17 4.26 -27.48
CA ARG A 25 13.78 4.98 -28.70
C ARG A 25 12.31 5.39 -28.74
N ALA A 26 11.46 4.72 -27.96
CA ALA A 26 10.04 5.06 -27.82
C ALA A 26 9.80 6.07 -26.69
N GLY A 27 10.86 6.55 -26.03
CA GLY A 27 10.76 7.46 -24.88
C GLY A 27 10.38 6.77 -23.57
N LEU A 28 10.35 5.43 -23.52
CA LEU A 28 9.98 4.70 -22.31
C LEU A 28 11.18 4.55 -21.37
N LEU A 29 10.93 4.79 -20.07
CA LEU A 29 11.94 4.62 -19.03
C LEU A 29 12.32 3.15 -18.86
N TYR A 30 13.62 2.91 -18.68
CA TYR A 30 14.18 1.62 -18.29
C TYR A 30 15.41 1.83 -17.40
N ASP A 31 15.83 0.76 -16.71
CA ASP A 31 17.08 0.74 -15.94
C ASP A 31 18.23 0.23 -16.81
N SER A 32 19.17 1.11 -17.17
CA SER A 32 20.30 0.75 -18.03
C SER A 32 21.26 -0.24 -17.37
N ARG A 33 21.50 -0.11 -16.06
CA ARG A 33 22.34 -1.06 -15.30
C ARG A 33 21.68 -2.44 -15.28
N PHE A 34 20.36 -2.46 -15.14
CA PHE A 34 19.60 -3.71 -15.21
C PHE A 34 19.72 -4.38 -16.58
N ARG A 35 19.53 -3.62 -17.68
CA ARG A 35 19.69 -4.18 -19.04
C ARG A 35 21.11 -4.68 -19.31
N GLU A 36 22.13 -3.95 -18.87
CA GLU A 36 23.53 -4.37 -18.98
C GLU A 36 23.79 -5.69 -18.25
N ALA A 37 23.30 -5.81 -17.01
CA ALA A 37 23.43 -7.03 -16.23
C ALA A 37 22.77 -8.24 -16.93
N ILE A 38 21.55 -8.09 -17.44
CA ILE A 38 20.86 -9.19 -18.14
C ILE A 38 21.54 -9.55 -19.46
N ARG A 39 22.09 -8.59 -20.20
CA ARG A 39 22.83 -8.87 -21.45
C ARG A 39 24.09 -9.69 -21.24
N SER A 40 24.67 -9.65 -20.04
CA SER A 40 25.83 -10.46 -19.67
C SER A 40 25.50 -11.94 -19.38
N ASN A 41 24.21 -12.32 -19.39
CA ASN A 41 23.78 -13.71 -19.17
C ASN A 41 24.13 -14.63 -20.35
N ARG A 42 24.49 -15.88 -20.03
CA ARG A 42 24.88 -16.91 -21.03
C ARG A 42 23.83 -17.20 -22.09
N ARG A 43 22.54 -17.04 -21.77
CA ARG A 43 21.44 -17.13 -22.73
C ARG A 43 20.82 -15.75 -22.93
N PRO A 44 20.83 -15.21 -24.16
CA PRO A 44 20.10 -13.98 -24.43
C PRO A 44 18.59 -14.22 -24.28
N LEU A 45 17.92 -13.28 -23.61
CA LEU A 45 16.46 -13.27 -23.51
C LEU A 45 15.85 -12.80 -24.83
N SER A 46 14.73 -13.39 -25.22
CA SER A 46 13.86 -12.82 -26.25
C SER A 46 13.33 -11.45 -25.81
N GLU A 47 12.84 -10.67 -26.76
CA GLU A 47 12.27 -9.35 -26.47
C GLU A 47 11.12 -9.42 -25.44
N ARG A 48 10.24 -10.41 -25.58
CA ARG A 48 9.12 -10.63 -24.65
C ARG A 48 9.60 -11.02 -23.25
N GLU A 49 10.61 -11.88 -23.15
CA GLU A 49 11.20 -12.25 -21.86
C GLU A 49 11.84 -11.04 -21.18
N MET A 50 12.62 -10.24 -21.91
CA MET A 50 13.24 -9.02 -21.39
C MET A 50 12.17 -8.05 -20.85
N ARG A 51 11.18 -7.69 -21.67
CA ARG A 51 10.09 -6.77 -21.26
C ARG A 51 9.34 -7.28 -20.03
N THR A 52 9.11 -8.60 -19.95
CA THR A 52 8.49 -9.22 -18.77
C THR A 52 9.36 -9.02 -17.52
N VAL A 53 10.65 -9.33 -17.60
CA VAL A 53 11.55 -9.22 -16.44
C VAL A 53 11.73 -7.76 -16.02
N GLU A 54 11.82 -6.82 -16.97
CA GLU A 54 11.86 -5.38 -16.68
C GLU A 54 10.61 -4.92 -15.93
N ALA A 55 9.42 -5.23 -16.46
CA ALA A 55 8.15 -4.85 -15.82
C ALA A 55 8.01 -5.45 -14.42
N MET A 56 8.32 -6.74 -14.25
CA MET A 56 8.25 -7.41 -12.95
C MET A 56 9.30 -6.89 -11.96
N THR A 57 10.45 -6.43 -12.44
CA THR A 57 11.48 -5.82 -11.59
C THR A 57 11.08 -4.41 -11.16
N ALA A 58 10.58 -3.61 -12.10
CA ALA A 58 10.02 -2.28 -11.80
C ALA A 58 8.89 -2.39 -10.77
N LEU A 59 7.94 -3.32 -10.95
CA LEU A 59 6.86 -3.55 -10.00
C LEU A 59 7.38 -3.89 -8.59
N ARG A 60 8.33 -4.81 -8.47
CA ARG A 60 8.91 -5.21 -7.17
C ARG A 60 9.64 -4.06 -6.49
N LEU A 61 10.40 -3.28 -7.26
CA LEU A 61 11.13 -2.12 -6.75
C LEU A 61 10.15 -1.03 -6.28
N THR A 62 9.17 -0.66 -7.10
CA THR A 62 8.14 0.31 -6.74
C THR A 62 7.37 -0.15 -5.50
N ALA A 63 6.93 -1.40 -5.44
CA ALA A 63 6.22 -1.92 -4.26
C ALA A 63 7.07 -1.85 -2.98
N ARG A 64 8.37 -2.15 -3.07
CA ARG A 64 9.30 -2.03 -1.94
C ARG A 64 9.45 -0.57 -1.51
N LEU A 65 9.63 0.36 -2.46
CA LEU A 65 9.79 1.78 -2.15
C LEU A 65 8.51 2.36 -1.55
N THR A 66 7.34 2.00 -2.08
CA THR A 66 6.05 2.41 -1.53
C THR A 66 5.86 1.93 -0.09
N ARG A 67 6.20 0.66 0.22
CA ARG A 67 6.17 0.15 1.60
C ARG A 67 7.11 0.93 2.53
N GLN A 68 8.36 1.14 2.12
CA GLN A 68 9.32 1.93 2.92
C GLN A 68 8.85 3.36 3.20
N LEU A 69 8.20 3.99 2.23
CA LEU A 69 7.61 5.32 2.42
C LEU A 69 6.44 5.25 3.41
N MET A 70 5.61 4.21 3.32
CA MET A 70 4.47 4.04 4.20
C MET A 70 4.87 3.75 5.65
N ASP A 71 5.88 2.89 5.85
CA ASP A 71 6.47 2.62 7.16
C ASP A 71 6.94 3.90 7.84
N ARG A 72 7.75 4.70 7.12
CA ARG A 72 8.27 5.96 7.66
C ARG A 72 7.19 6.99 7.90
N TRP A 73 6.17 7.03 7.05
CA TRP A 73 5.04 7.90 7.25
C TRP A 73 4.28 7.51 8.51
N ALA A 74 4.04 6.22 8.73
CA ALA A 74 3.46 5.71 9.97
C ALA A 74 4.29 6.11 11.20
N ASP A 75 5.62 5.91 11.13
CA ASP A 75 6.55 6.24 12.21
C ASP A 75 6.52 7.73 12.56
N LYS A 76 6.43 8.63 11.56
CA LYS A 76 6.28 10.08 11.77
C LYS A 76 4.99 10.44 12.54
N HIS A 77 3.99 9.57 12.48
CA HIS A 77 2.75 9.69 13.25
C HIS A 77 2.75 8.84 14.53
N GLY A 78 3.89 8.27 14.93
CA GLY A 78 4.01 7.44 16.14
C GLY A 78 3.32 6.07 16.03
N LEU A 79 3.04 5.63 14.80
CA LEU A 79 2.33 4.38 14.51
C LEU A 79 3.26 3.42 13.77
N SER A 80 2.99 2.12 13.87
CA SER A 80 3.54 1.15 12.92
C SER A 80 2.64 1.05 11.68
N GLU A 81 3.15 0.53 10.57
CA GLU A 81 2.34 0.27 9.36
C GLU A 81 1.09 -0.57 9.67
N GLY A 82 1.23 -1.63 10.47
CA GLY A 82 0.11 -2.48 10.87
C GLY A 82 -0.96 -1.73 11.67
N ARG A 83 -0.56 -0.87 12.62
CA ARG A 83 -1.51 -0.06 13.41
C ARG A 83 -2.22 0.97 12.53
N LEU A 84 -1.48 1.58 11.61
CA LEU A 84 -2.04 2.51 10.64
C LEU A 84 -3.03 1.83 9.69
N HIS A 85 -2.69 0.67 9.13
CA HIS A 85 -3.61 -0.12 8.30
C HIS A 85 -4.86 -0.55 9.08
N ALA A 86 -4.72 -0.96 10.35
CA ALA A 86 -5.87 -1.27 11.20
C ALA A 86 -6.82 -0.07 11.32
N LEU A 87 -6.30 1.14 11.57
CA LEU A 87 -7.11 2.36 11.60
C LEU A 87 -7.77 2.66 10.26
N PHE A 88 -7.10 2.43 9.12
CA PHE A 88 -7.71 2.60 7.80
C PHE A 88 -8.85 1.61 7.56
N GLN A 89 -8.67 0.34 7.89
CA GLN A 89 -9.70 -0.70 7.74
C GLN A 89 -10.92 -0.38 8.60
N LEU A 90 -10.71 -0.04 9.87
CA LEU A 90 -11.79 0.38 10.76
C LEU A 90 -12.49 1.65 10.25
N ALA A 91 -11.76 2.64 9.75
CA ALA A 91 -12.37 3.86 9.21
C ALA A 91 -13.24 3.59 7.96
N ALA A 92 -12.88 2.59 7.14
CA ALA A 92 -13.63 2.20 5.95
C ALA A 92 -14.81 1.26 6.26
N ALA A 93 -14.80 0.59 7.41
CA ALA A 93 -15.82 -0.37 7.80
C ALA A 93 -17.14 0.30 8.22
N PRO A 94 -18.29 -0.38 8.03
CA PRO A 94 -19.57 0.06 8.58
C PRO A 94 -19.47 0.30 10.09
N ASN A 95 -20.05 1.41 10.58
CA ASN A 95 -20.04 1.81 12.00
C ASN A 95 -18.62 1.93 12.61
N HIS A 96 -17.61 2.07 11.76
CA HIS A 96 -16.20 2.15 12.12
C HIS A 96 -15.68 1.01 12.99
N ARG A 97 -16.24 -0.20 12.81
CA ARG A 97 -15.88 -1.39 13.59
C ARG A 97 -15.77 -2.64 12.74
N LEU A 98 -14.89 -3.55 13.15
CA LEU A 98 -14.75 -4.88 12.57
C LEU A 98 -14.52 -5.91 13.68
N PRO A 99 -15.02 -7.15 13.53
CA PRO A 99 -14.58 -8.27 14.34
C PRO A 99 -13.06 -8.40 14.29
N LEU A 100 -12.41 -8.75 15.41
CA LEU A 100 -10.95 -8.92 15.43
C LEU A 100 -10.46 -9.98 14.44
N GLY A 101 -11.23 -11.07 14.25
CA GLY A 101 -10.91 -12.09 13.25
C GLY A 101 -10.91 -11.54 11.82
N GLU A 102 -11.97 -10.82 11.44
CA GLU A 102 -12.06 -10.20 10.12
C GLU A 102 -11.00 -9.12 9.91
N LEU A 103 -10.68 -8.36 10.97
CA LEU A 103 -9.58 -7.41 10.92
C LEU A 103 -8.23 -8.10 10.70
N ALA A 104 -8.00 -9.28 11.31
CA ALA A 104 -6.78 -10.06 11.09
C ALA A 104 -6.68 -10.52 9.62
N ASP A 105 -7.78 -11.02 9.06
CA ASP A 105 -7.86 -11.47 7.66
C ASP A 105 -7.60 -10.31 6.69
N HIS A 106 -8.21 -9.15 6.95
CA HIS A 106 -8.01 -7.94 6.15
C HIS A 106 -6.58 -7.40 6.18
N LEU A 107 -5.87 -7.59 7.29
CA LEU A 107 -4.49 -7.16 7.44
C LEU A 107 -3.49 -8.23 7.00
N ASP A 108 -3.96 -9.44 6.64
CA ASP A 108 -3.14 -10.62 6.35
C ASP A 108 -2.14 -10.93 7.49
N VAL A 109 -2.64 -10.89 8.73
CA VAL A 109 -1.83 -11.16 9.94
C VAL A 109 -2.48 -12.22 10.82
N SER A 110 -1.66 -12.84 11.67
CA SER A 110 -2.19 -13.80 12.65
C SER A 110 -3.13 -13.13 13.67
N PRO A 111 -4.10 -13.88 14.25
CA PRO A 111 -4.95 -13.37 15.33
C PRO A 111 -4.16 -12.82 16.53
N ARG A 112 -3.03 -13.43 16.85
CA ARG A 112 -2.15 -12.93 17.92
C ARG A 112 -1.57 -11.56 17.59
N ASN A 113 -1.19 -11.34 16.32
CA ASN A 113 -0.65 -10.06 15.88
C ASN A 113 -1.73 -8.98 15.89
N VAL A 114 -2.95 -9.26 15.39
CA VAL A 114 -4.03 -8.26 15.41
C VAL A 114 -4.37 -7.84 16.84
N THR A 115 -4.39 -8.78 17.80
CA THR A 115 -4.63 -8.45 19.21
C THR A 115 -3.61 -7.44 19.72
N GLY A 116 -2.31 -7.67 19.49
CA GLY A 116 -1.26 -6.75 19.91
C GLY A 116 -1.33 -5.38 19.20
N LEU A 117 -1.72 -5.34 17.92
CA LEU A 117 -1.96 -4.08 17.23
C LEU A 117 -3.10 -3.28 17.87
N ILE A 118 -4.20 -3.95 18.23
CA ILE A 118 -5.35 -3.32 18.86
C ILE A 118 -5.06 -2.92 20.30
N ASP A 119 -4.32 -3.71 21.08
CA ASP A 119 -3.90 -3.36 22.44
C ASP A 119 -3.23 -1.99 22.47
N HIS A 120 -2.22 -1.78 21.61
CA HIS A 120 -1.53 -0.50 21.52
C HIS A 120 -2.42 0.64 21.01
N LEU A 121 -3.36 0.37 20.10
CA LEU A 121 -4.30 1.38 19.64
C LEU A 121 -5.34 1.77 20.69
N GLU A 122 -5.70 0.86 21.60
CA GLU A 122 -6.51 1.15 22.77
C GLU A 122 -5.73 1.94 23.82
N GLU A 123 -4.47 1.58 24.08
CA GLU A 123 -3.55 2.35 24.95
C GLU A 123 -3.39 3.80 24.44
N ASP A 124 -3.30 3.98 23.13
CA ASP A 124 -3.26 5.30 22.47
C ASP A 124 -4.63 6.02 22.44
N GLY A 125 -5.70 5.38 22.92
CA GLY A 125 -7.07 5.92 22.95
C GLY A 125 -7.72 6.07 21.57
N LEU A 126 -7.20 5.40 20.54
CA LEU A 126 -7.66 5.51 19.15
C LEU A 126 -8.72 4.47 18.79
N VAL A 127 -8.66 3.32 19.46
CA VAL A 127 -9.60 2.21 19.30
C VAL A 127 -10.18 1.85 20.66
N GLN A 128 -11.33 1.20 20.66
CA GLN A 128 -11.90 0.51 21.81
C GLN A 128 -12.45 -0.85 21.37
N ARG A 129 -12.39 -1.84 22.25
CA ARG A 129 -13.03 -3.13 22.08
C ARG A 129 -14.46 -3.11 22.57
N ILE A 130 -15.34 -3.71 21.79
CA ILE A 130 -16.75 -3.87 22.13
C ILE A 130 -17.10 -5.34 22.00
N ASP A 131 -17.59 -5.91 23.08
CA ASP A 131 -18.14 -7.26 23.06
C ASP A 131 -19.49 -7.27 22.34
N ASP A 132 -19.76 -8.33 21.58
CA ASP A 132 -21.09 -8.55 21.02
C ASP A 132 -22.05 -8.94 22.16
N PRO A 133 -23.21 -8.25 22.30
CA PRO A 133 -24.18 -8.58 23.34
C PRO A 133 -24.84 -9.96 23.13
N ASP A 134 -24.87 -10.46 21.89
CA ASP A 134 -25.50 -11.72 21.51
C ASP A 134 -24.49 -12.87 21.43
N ASP A 135 -23.21 -12.59 21.14
CA ASP A 135 -22.12 -13.58 21.16
C ASP A 135 -20.86 -13.09 21.89
N ARG A 136 -20.70 -13.50 23.15
CA ARG A 136 -19.52 -13.20 23.99
C ARG A 136 -18.17 -13.69 23.43
N ARG A 137 -18.16 -14.54 22.40
CA ARG A 137 -16.93 -14.98 21.74
C ARG A 137 -16.48 -14.01 20.64
N LEU A 138 -17.33 -13.05 20.28
CA LEU A 138 -17.09 -12.06 19.25
C LEU A 138 -16.74 -10.72 19.89
N THR A 139 -15.52 -10.27 19.65
CA THR A 139 -15.05 -8.95 20.06
C THR A 139 -14.77 -8.11 18.81
N TYR A 140 -15.33 -6.90 18.78
CA TYR A 140 -15.07 -5.91 17.75
C TYR A 140 -13.97 -4.98 18.20
N ALA A 141 -13.12 -4.56 17.27
CA ALA A 141 -12.38 -3.30 17.39
C ALA A 141 -13.24 -2.19 16.77
N GLN A 142 -13.36 -1.05 17.44
CA GLN A 142 -14.07 0.13 16.95
C GLN A 142 -13.23 1.40 17.12
N LEU A 143 -13.23 2.29 16.12
CA LEU A 143 -12.61 3.61 16.28
C LEU A 143 -13.31 4.44 17.35
N THR A 144 -12.53 5.06 18.22
CA THR A 144 -13.02 6.14 19.09
C THR A 144 -13.21 7.42 18.27
N PRO A 145 -13.93 8.44 18.79
CA PRO A 145 -13.96 9.75 18.15
C PRO A 145 -12.56 10.36 17.94
N ALA A 146 -11.63 10.12 18.87
CA ALA A 146 -10.24 10.56 18.74
C ALA A 146 -9.51 9.81 17.62
N GLY A 147 -9.68 8.49 17.53
CA GLY A 147 -9.16 7.66 16.44
C GLY A 147 -9.69 8.10 15.07
N GLY A 148 -11.00 8.35 14.98
CA GLY A 148 -11.66 8.86 13.78
C GLY A 148 -11.08 10.21 13.32
N LYS A 149 -10.91 11.17 14.23
CA LYS A 149 -10.29 12.47 13.90
C LYS A 149 -8.84 12.32 13.47
N ARG A 150 -8.06 11.45 14.13
CA ARG A 150 -6.65 11.20 13.80
C ARG A 150 -6.52 10.61 12.40
N ILE A 151 -7.25 9.54 12.11
CA ILE A 151 -7.16 8.87 10.81
C ILE A 151 -7.68 9.73 9.66
N ALA A 152 -8.70 10.57 9.88
CA ALA A 152 -9.17 11.51 8.87
C ALA A 152 -8.09 12.53 8.49
N GLY A 153 -7.38 13.10 9.48
CA GLY A 153 -6.26 14.01 9.22
C GLY A 153 -5.11 13.33 8.49
N MET A 154 -4.83 12.07 8.83
CA MET A 154 -3.81 11.25 8.16
C MET A 154 -4.21 10.91 6.72
N ARG A 155 -5.49 10.57 6.45
CA ARG A 155 -5.99 10.30 5.08
C ARG A 155 -5.75 11.47 4.13
N ALA A 156 -6.03 12.70 4.57
CA ALA A 156 -5.82 13.89 3.76
C ALA A 156 -4.34 14.05 3.37
N GLN A 157 -3.43 13.90 4.34
CA GLN A 157 -1.99 13.95 4.08
C GLN A 157 -1.55 12.80 3.16
N GLY A 158 -2.08 11.59 3.36
CA GLY A 158 -1.80 10.43 2.52
C GLY A 158 -2.21 10.62 1.06
N LEU A 159 -3.31 11.34 0.79
CA LEU A 159 -3.73 11.66 -0.57
C LEU A 159 -2.74 12.62 -1.26
N GLU A 160 -2.35 13.70 -0.59
CA GLU A 160 -1.34 14.64 -1.12
C GLU A 160 -0.03 13.91 -1.48
N TRP A 161 0.34 12.93 -0.66
CA TRP A 161 1.49 12.06 -0.86
C TRP A 161 1.38 11.17 -2.09
N GLN A 162 0.24 10.49 -2.25
CA GLN A 162 -0.01 9.66 -3.43
C GLN A 162 0.01 10.48 -4.72
N LEU A 163 -0.57 11.70 -4.70
CA LEU A 163 -0.55 12.61 -5.84
C LEU A 163 0.87 13.04 -6.22
N LYS A 164 1.76 13.25 -5.24
CA LYS A 164 3.18 13.57 -5.50
C LYS A 164 3.94 12.40 -6.12
N ILE A 165 3.71 11.17 -5.65
CA ILE A 165 4.34 9.96 -6.21
C ILE A 165 3.86 9.72 -7.65
N ALA A 166 2.58 9.97 -7.91
CA ALA A 166 1.95 9.84 -9.23
C ALA A 166 2.18 11.06 -10.15
N ALA A 167 2.91 12.08 -9.70
CA ALA A 167 3.09 13.31 -10.47
C ALA A 167 3.76 13.01 -11.82
N GLY A 168 3.15 13.53 -12.89
CA GLY A 168 3.62 13.33 -14.27
C GLY A 168 3.01 12.13 -14.99
N LEU A 169 2.19 11.31 -14.32
CA LEU A 169 1.41 10.25 -14.97
C LEU A 169 0.08 10.80 -15.51
N SER A 170 -0.27 10.45 -16.73
CA SER A 170 -1.59 10.73 -17.31
C SER A 170 -2.67 9.84 -16.71
N THR A 171 -3.94 10.19 -16.92
CA THR A 171 -5.08 9.35 -16.49
C THR A 171 -5.00 7.96 -17.12
N GLU A 172 -4.64 7.87 -18.40
CA GLU A 172 -4.49 6.63 -19.14
C GLU A 172 -3.35 5.78 -18.57
N GLU A 173 -2.24 6.39 -18.17
CA GLU A 173 -1.11 5.69 -17.53
C GLU A 173 -1.50 5.15 -16.16
N LEU A 174 -2.24 5.92 -15.35
CA LEU A 174 -2.77 5.48 -14.06
C LEU A 174 -3.76 4.31 -14.21
N GLU A 175 -4.64 4.38 -15.21
CA GLU A 175 -5.57 3.30 -15.52
C GLU A 175 -4.86 2.03 -16.00
N ALA A 176 -3.86 2.18 -16.87
CA ALA A 176 -3.03 1.08 -17.35
C ALA A 176 -2.25 0.42 -16.19
N LEU A 177 -1.66 1.22 -15.30
CA LEU A 177 -0.97 0.74 -14.11
C LEU A 177 -1.91 -0.05 -13.20
N ARG A 178 -3.07 0.54 -12.84
CA ARG A 178 -4.09 -0.14 -12.02
C ARG A 178 -4.52 -1.45 -12.67
N HIS A 179 -4.84 -1.43 -13.96
CA HIS A 179 -5.30 -2.62 -14.68
C HIS A 179 -4.24 -3.72 -14.72
N ALA A 180 -2.98 -3.38 -15.03
CA ALA A 180 -1.88 -4.34 -15.07
C ALA A 180 -1.63 -4.97 -13.70
N CYS A 181 -1.57 -4.18 -12.63
CA CYS A 181 -1.40 -4.68 -11.26
C CYS A 181 -2.53 -5.63 -10.84
N LEU A 182 -3.79 -5.26 -11.11
CA LEU A 182 -4.94 -6.11 -10.77
C LEU A 182 -4.96 -7.41 -11.58
N ARG A 183 -4.54 -7.39 -12.86
CA ARG A 183 -4.36 -8.62 -13.64
C ARG A 183 -3.28 -9.52 -13.08
N LEU A 184 -2.17 -8.96 -12.62
CA LEU A 184 -1.12 -9.74 -11.95
C LEU A 184 -1.63 -10.37 -10.67
N ILE A 185 -2.40 -9.63 -9.85
CA ILE A 185 -3.05 -10.18 -8.67
C ILE A 185 -3.98 -11.33 -9.05
N GLY A 186 -4.88 -11.15 -10.03
CA GLY A 186 -5.76 -12.22 -10.52
C GLY A 186 -5.00 -13.47 -10.99
N ASN A 187 -3.87 -13.29 -11.70
CA ASN A 187 -3.02 -14.40 -12.12
C ASN A 187 -2.37 -15.15 -10.94
N MET A 188 -2.07 -14.47 -9.82
CA MET A 188 -1.41 -15.05 -8.65
C MET A 188 -2.40 -15.71 -7.67
N THR A 189 -3.60 -15.16 -7.55
CA THR A 189 -4.58 -15.59 -6.53
C THR A 189 -5.74 -16.40 -7.12
N GLY A 190 -5.93 -16.37 -8.44
CA GLY A 190 -7.13 -16.93 -9.07
C GLY A 190 -8.41 -16.13 -8.76
N ALA A 191 -8.29 -14.89 -8.25
CA ALA A 191 -9.43 -14.07 -7.90
C ALA A 191 -10.37 -13.88 -9.12
N PRO A 192 -11.68 -14.15 -8.96
CA PRO A 192 -12.61 -14.07 -10.07
C PRO A 192 -12.83 -12.61 -10.49
N VAL A 193 -12.84 -12.37 -11.81
CA VAL A 193 -13.33 -11.10 -12.35
C VAL A 193 -14.84 -11.21 -12.39
N ALA A 194 -15.54 -10.39 -11.60
CA ALA A 194 -17.00 -10.34 -11.65
C ALA A 194 -17.46 -10.05 -13.08
N GLU A 195 -18.28 -10.93 -13.64
CA GLU A 195 -18.89 -10.72 -14.95
C GLU A 195 -19.68 -9.40 -14.92
N ARG A 196 -19.53 -8.58 -15.97
CA ARG A 196 -20.36 -7.37 -16.09
C ARG A 196 -21.81 -7.84 -16.09
N ARG A 197 -22.59 -7.43 -15.08
CA ARG A 197 -24.04 -7.49 -15.19
C ARG A 197 -24.43 -6.58 -16.34
N SER A 198 -24.74 -7.17 -17.49
CA SER A 198 -25.41 -6.47 -18.57
C SER A 198 -26.69 -5.86 -18.02
N ALA A 199 -26.80 -4.54 -18.08
CA ALA A 199 -28.04 -3.81 -17.82
C ALA A 199 -29.05 -4.07 -18.93
#